data_AF-A0A7W0BTW8-F1
#
_entry.id   AF-A0A7W0BTW8-F1
#
_cell.length_a   1.000
_cell.length_b   1.000
_cell.length_c   1.000
_cell.angle_alpha   90.00
_cell.angle_beta   90.00
_cell.angle_gamma   90.00
#
_symmetry.space_group_name_H-M   'P 1'
#
loop_
_entity.id
_entity.type
_entity.pdbx_description
1 polymer ?
#
loop_
_entity_poly.entity_id
_entity_poly.type
_entity_poly.pdbx_seq_one_letter_code
_entity_poly.pdbx_strand_id
1 'polypeptide(L)'
;MPYIIEKANVLKNNKVECCSLVIDDNRIDYISEKISHYHFIRMPANEYVLTAGHVMLDFSFQEQRTFVQFKQYMQQHFISRGCTTLLAVCDVHYEKQLPKALQQLRQQLLNSPIDYFIGVKIPLRVLTPSFVRECKRCKIPVVFIELNGEENLESVPWYWIYEALSRYFIVFSPYWKSEQALVLQQKQWRQILKNHKIPFIPFSLKERTPLSLEVLKKIGIYPQKGDIRIGGEVDYNLYESMSLSCSVAENPIVDYDNHVPTITVHKGRLLKAGEQIYFYPGFGKELVVRAPGMFTAYFDERKG
;
A
#
# COMPACT_ATOMS: atom_id res chain seq x y z
N MET A 1 19.00 -20.44 1.38
CA MET A 1 19.37 -21.17 2.61
C MET A 1 18.29 -20.90 3.63
N PRO A 2 17.62 -21.95 4.12
CA PRO A 2 16.54 -21.79 5.09
C PRO A 2 17.07 -21.30 6.43
N TYR A 3 16.29 -20.47 7.11
CA TYR A 3 16.59 -19.96 8.45
C TYR A 3 15.30 -19.75 9.24
N ILE A 4 15.42 -19.64 10.56
CA ILE A 4 14.29 -19.46 11.47
C ILE A 4 14.42 -18.09 12.13
N ILE A 5 13.36 -17.29 12.03
CA ILE A 5 13.16 -16.13 12.92
C ILE A 5 12.49 -16.66 14.17
N GLU A 6 13.21 -16.69 15.29
CA GLU A 6 12.76 -17.35 16.51
C GLU A 6 12.18 -16.34 17.52
N LYS A 7 11.02 -16.66 18.09
CA LYS A 7 10.33 -15.87 19.13
C LYS A 7 10.11 -14.40 18.74
N ALA A 8 9.70 -14.14 17.50
CA ALA A 8 9.35 -12.80 17.07
C ALA A 8 8.00 -12.37 17.65
N ASN A 9 7.92 -11.13 18.13
CA ASN A 9 6.64 -10.51 18.48
C ASN A 9 5.99 -9.97 17.21
N VAL A 10 5.10 -10.72 16.57
CA VAL A 10 4.51 -10.33 15.30
C VAL A 10 3.22 -9.54 15.53
N LEU A 11 3.14 -8.33 14.96
CA LEU A 11 1.92 -7.55 14.97
C LEU A 11 0.98 -8.02 13.85
N LYS A 12 -0.15 -8.64 14.23
CA LYS A 12 -1.23 -9.04 13.33
C LYS A 12 -2.56 -8.49 13.82
N ASN A 13 -3.32 -7.83 12.95
CA ASN A 13 -4.65 -7.29 13.27
C ASN A 13 -4.68 -6.47 14.59
N ASN A 14 -3.68 -5.61 14.81
CA ASN A 14 -3.48 -4.81 16.02
C ASN A 14 -3.28 -5.60 17.32
N LYS A 15 -2.92 -6.89 17.22
CA LYS A 15 -2.52 -7.74 18.33
C LYS A 15 -1.10 -8.23 18.12
N VAL A 16 -0.33 -8.32 19.20
CA VAL A 16 1.02 -8.88 19.16
C VAL A 16 0.93 -10.35 19.54
N GLU A 17 1.39 -11.21 18.64
CA GLU A 17 1.47 -12.65 18.82
C GLU A 17 2.94 -13.08 18.78
N CYS A 18 3.39 -13.82 19.78
CA CYS A 18 4.74 -14.37 19.79
C CYS A 18 4.77 -15.66 18.96
N CYS A 19 5.51 -15.65 17.85
CA CYS A 19 5.66 -16.83 17.02
C CYS A 19 7.05 -16.90 16.39
N SER A 20 7.38 -18.07 15.87
CA SER A 20 8.58 -18.30 15.08
C SER A 20 8.20 -18.53 13.62
N LEU A 21 9.05 -18.06 12.71
CA LEU A 21 8.84 -18.13 11.27
C LEU A 21 9.96 -18.93 10.62
N VAL A 22 9.62 -19.95 9.85
CA VAL A 22 10.57 -20.65 8.96
C VAL A 22 10.60 -19.93 7.63
N ILE A 23 11.78 -19.48 7.24
CA ILE A 23 12.01 -18.82 5.96
C ILE A 23 12.75 -19.77 5.06
N ASP A 24 12.22 -20.00 3.86
CA ASP A 24 12.90 -20.74 2.80
C ASP A 24 12.65 -20.07 1.44
N ASP A 25 13.69 -19.97 0.61
CA ASP A 25 13.66 -19.31 -0.71
C ASP A 25 12.90 -17.97 -0.77
N ASN A 26 13.18 -17.07 0.18
CA ASN A 26 12.54 -15.75 0.33
C ASN A 26 11.02 -15.81 0.52
N ARG A 27 10.52 -16.92 1.07
CA ARG A 27 9.12 -17.11 1.45
C ARG A 27 9.03 -17.57 2.89
N ILE A 28 7.90 -17.23 3.51
CA ILE A 28 7.55 -17.75 4.82
C ILE A 28 6.93 -19.13 4.59
N ASP A 29 7.69 -20.19 4.85
CA ASP A 29 7.23 -21.56 4.65
C ASP A 29 6.28 -22.00 5.79
N TYR A 30 6.59 -21.59 7.02
CA TYR A 30 5.82 -22.00 8.19
C TYR A 30 5.82 -20.94 9.29
N ILE A 31 4.73 -20.87 10.06
CA ILE A 31 4.59 -20.00 11.24
C ILE A 31 4.01 -20.84 12.38
N SER A 32 4.66 -20.84 13.55
CA SER A 32 4.18 -21.54 14.75
C SER A 32 4.77 -20.93 16.01
N GLU A 33 4.08 -21.05 17.14
CA GLU A 33 4.61 -20.67 18.46
C GLU A 33 5.83 -21.50 18.86
N LYS A 34 5.88 -22.77 18.45
CA LYS A 34 6.97 -23.70 18.76
C LYS A 34 7.46 -24.39 17.50
N ILE A 35 8.77 -24.30 17.26
CA ILE A 35 9.47 -24.91 16.13
C ILE A 35 10.60 -25.78 16.68
N SER A 36 10.27 -27.00 17.10
CA SER A 36 11.24 -27.97 17.67
C SER A 36 11.89 -28.86 16.61
N HIS A 37 11.21 -29.09 15.47
CA HIS A 37 11.60 -30.11 14.49
C HIS A 37 12.55 -29.61 13.39
N TYR A 38 12.82 -28.31 13.31
CA TYR A 38 13.68 -27.73 12.28
C TYR A 38 15.07 -27.37 12.84
N HIS A 39 16.12 -27.82 12.15
CA HIS A 39 17.53 -27.64 12.53
C HIS A 39 18.25 -26.57 11.70
N PHE A 40 17.54 -25.53 11.28
CA PHE A 40 18.12 -24.40 10.54
C PHE A 40 18.78 -23.37 11.46
N ILE A 41 19.57 -22.46 10.87
CA ILE A 41 20.14 -21.31 11.59
C ILE A 41 19.00 -20.48 12.19
N ARG A 42 19.15 -20.08 13.45
CA ARG A 42 18.14 -19.35 14.20
C ARG A 42 18.59 -17.92 14.47
N MET A 43 17.69 -16.98 14.20
CA MET A 43 17.83 -15.57 14.51
C MET A 43 16.83 -15.21 15.62
N PRO A 44 17.29 -14.97 16.86
CA PRO A 44 16.40 -14.55 17.93
C PRO A 44 15.86 -13.14 17.64
N ALA A 45 14.54 -12.96 17.75
CA ALA A 45 13.85 -11.70 17.46
C ALA A 45 12.91 -11.25 18.60
N ASN A 46 13.13 -11.75 19.81
CA ASN A 46 12.30 -11.47 21.00
C ASN A 46 12.37 -10.00 21.47
N GLU A 47 13.45 -9.29 21.16
CA GLU A 47 13.63 -7.86 21.48
C GLU A 47 13.00 -6.94 20.44
N TYR A 48 12.39 -7.50 19.39
CA TYR A 48 11.79 -6.74 18.31
C TYR A 48 10.30 -7.04 18.16
N VAL A 49 9.58 -6.04 17.65
CA VAL A 49 8.24 -6.19 17.10
C VAL A 49 8.34 -6.22 15.58
N LEU A 50 7.84 -7.32 15.01
CA LEU A 50 7.87 -7.61 13.60
C LEU A 50 6.52 -7.21 12.98
N THR A 51 6.55 -6.30 12.00
CA THR A 51 5.37 -5.91 11.22
C THR A 51 5.58 -6.20 9.75
N ALA A 52 4.50 -6.29 8.97
CA ALA A 52 4.64 -6.38 7.52
C ALA A 52 5.36 -5.14 6.97
N GLY A 53 6.08 -5.31 5.87
CA GLY A 53 6.67 -4.20 5.16
C GLY A 53 5.61 -3.17 4.74
N HIS A 54 5.93 -1.89 4.84
CA HIS A 54 4.94 -0.85 4.59
C HIS A 54 4.62 -0.72 3.10
N VAL A 55 3.35 -0.45 2.83
CA VAL A 55 2.87 -0.03 1.52
C VAL A 55 2.55 1.45 1.59
N MET A 56 3.20 2.29 0.79
CA MET A 56 3.02 3.75 0.82
C MET A 56 2.56 4.29 -0.53
N LEU A 57 1.79 5.38 -0.52
CA LEU A 57 1.30 6.08 -1.70
C LEU A 57 2.19 7.27 -2.06
N ASP A 58 2.38 7.54 -3.35
CA ASP A 58 3.03 8.77 -3.82
C ASP A 58 2.45 9.25 -5.15
N PHE A 59 2.13 10.55 -5.22
CA PHE A 59 1.64 11.19 -6.45
C PHE A 59 2.77 11.87 -7.23
N SER A 60 4.00 11.95 -6.71
CA SER A 60 5.05 12.82 -7.25
C SER A 60 5.88 12.24 -8.41
N PHE A 61 5.46 11.12 -9.00
CA PHE A 61 6.15 10.48 -10.13
C PHE A 61 5.73 11.06 -11.50
N GLN A 62 5.30 12.33 -11.56
CA GLN A 62 5.12 13.00 -12.86
C GLN A 62 6.43 13.60 -13.37
N GLU A 63 7.29 14.07 -12.47
CA GLU A 63 8.55 14.74 -12.83
C GLU A 63 9.69 13.73 -13.06
N GLN A 64 10.41 13.91 -14.17
CA GLN A 64 11.61 13.12 -14.45
C GLN A 64 12.72 13.49 -13.47
N ARG A 65 13.26 12.48 -12.80
CA ARG A 65 14.40 12.61 -11.89
C ARG A 65 15.63 11.97 -12.51
N THR A 66 16.78 12.57 -12.28
CA THR A 66 18.05 11.86 -12.50
C THR A 66 18.14 10.66 -11.57
N PHE A 67 18.99 9.67 -11.90
CA PHE A 67 19.18 8.50 -11.04
C PHE A 67 19.60 8.88 -9.61
N VAL A 68 20.46 9.89 -9.46
CA VAL A 68 20.92 10.37 -8.14
C VAL A 68 19.76 10.94 -7.32
N GLN A 69 18.95 11.81 -7.93
CA GLN A 69 17.76 12.37 -7.29
C GLN A 69 16.73 11.30 -6.95
N PHE A 70 16.49 10.35 -7.87
CA PHE A 70 15.59 9.22 -7.62
C PHE A 70 16.07 8.37 -6.44
N LYS A 71 17.36 8.03 -6.40
CA LYS A 71 17.95 7.26 -5.31
C LYS A 71 17.77 7.98 -3.97
N GLN A 72 18.14 9.26 -3.89
CA GLN A 72 17.98 10.06 -2.67
C GLN A 72 16.52 10.14 -2.24
N TYR A 73 15.62 10.40 -3.20
CA TYR A 73 14.18 10.47 -2.97
C TYR A 73 13.63 9.17 -2.38
N MET A 74 13.98 8.02 -2.98
CA MET A 74 13.56 6.70 -2.51
C MET A 74 14.11 6.36 -1.12
N GLN A 75 15.37 6.71 -0.85
CA GLN A 75 16.00 6.47 0.45
C GLN A 75 15.36 7.31 1.55
N GLN A 76 15.15 8.61 1.30
CA GLN A 76 14.68 9.56 2.30
C GLN A 76 13.19 9.40 2.64
N HIS A 77 12.34 9.16 1.63
CA HIS A 77 10.89 9.16 1.83
C HIS A 77 10.28 7.78 2.01
N PHE A 78 10.95 6.71 1.56
CA PHE A 78 10.35 5.37 1.56
C PHE A 78 11.18 4.36 2.35
N ILE A 79 12.44 4.10 1.96
CA ILE A 79 13.23 3.03 2.58
C ILE A 79 13.54 3.34 4.05
N SER A 80 13.88 4.59 4.37
CA SER A 80 14.11 5.04 5.74
C SER A 80 12.94 4.73 6.68
N ARG A 81 11.71 4.77 6.14
CA ARG A 81 10.43 4.55 6.84
C ARG A 81 9.90 3.12 6.71
N GLY A 82 10.72 2.18 6.22
CA GLY A 82 10.34 0.78 6.08
C GLY A 82 9.32 0.45 4.99
N CYS A 83 9.26 1.28 3.95
CA CYS A 83 8.50 0.98 2.75
C CYS A 83 9.17 -0.15 1.96
N THR A 84 8.42 -1.23 1.71
CA THR A 84 8.85 -2.34 0.84
C THR A 84 8.03 -2.39 -0.45
N THR A 85 6.91 -1.66 -0.51
CA THR A 85 6.05 -1.57 -1.69
C THR A 85 5.48 -0.17 -1.87
N LEU A 86 5.54 0.34 -3.08
CA LEU A 86 5.02 1.66 -3.45
C LEU A 86 3.70 1.52 -4.22
N LEU A 87 2.71 2.34 -3.91
CA LEU A 87 1.58 2.62 -4.79
C LEU A 87 1.90 3.93 -5.52
N ALA A 88 2.46 3.81 -6.72
CA ALA A 88 2.85 4.96 -7.52
C ALA A 88 1.67 5.42 -8.38
N VAL A 89 1.45 6.72 -8.47
CA VAL A 89 0.31 7.26 -9.21
C VAL A 89 0.79 8.15 -10.36
N CYS A 90 0.19 7.98 -11.53
CA CYS A 90 0.36 8.89 -12.67
C CYS A 90 -0.89 9.74 -12.90
N ASP A 91 -0.69 10.95 -13.42
CA ASP A 91 -1.76 11.88 -13.73
C ASP A 91 -2.26 11.69 -15.16
N VAL A 92 -3.58 11.63 -15.32
CA VAL A 92 -4.24 11.49 -16.61
C VAL A 92 -5.33 12.54 -16.73
N HIS A 93 -5.12 13.52 -17.61
CA HIS A 93 -6.05 14.63 -17.83
C HIS A 93 -7.03 14.35 -18.98
N TYR A 94 -6.71 13.38 -19.83
CA TYR A 94 -7.52 12.91 -20.95
C TYR A 94 -7.35 11.40 -21.13
N GLU A 95 -8.43 10.67 -21.43
CA GLU A 95 -8.43 9.21 -21.55
C GLU A 95 -7.33 8.67 -22.48
N LYS A 96 -7.08 9.33 -23.62
CA LYS A 96 -6.05 8.95 -24.60
C LYS A 96 -4.62 9.00 -24.06
N GLN A 97 -4.38 9.71 -22.96
CA GLN A 97 -3.05 9.83 -22.35
C GLN A 97 -2.71 8.62 -21.47
N LEU A 98 -3.69 7.82 -21.05
CA LEU A 98 -3.49 6.74 -20.09
C LEU A 98 -2.35 5.78 -20.50
N PRO A 99 -2.28 5.25 -21.74
CA PRO A 99 -1.20 4.33 -22.10
C PRO A 99 0.20 4.97 -21.99
N LYS A 100 0.32 6.23 -22.43
CA LYS A 100 1.58 6.98 -22.38
C LYS A 100 1.99 7.29 -20.95
N ALA A 101 1.05 7.72 -20.10
CA ALA A 101 1.31 8.02 -18.70
C ALA A 101 1.79 6.77 -17.92
N LEU A 102 1.14 5.62 -18.15
CA LEU A 102 1.56 4.35 -17.56
C LEU A 102 2.96 3.93 -18.03
N GLN A 103 3.26 4.08 -19.31
CA GLN A 103 4.59 3.78 -19.86
C GLN A 103 5.67 4.68 -19.26
N GLN A 104 5.40 5.99 -19.14
CA GLN A 104 6.33 6.94 -18.54
C GLN A 104 6.60 6.62 -17.07
N LEU A 105 5.56 6.30 -16.30
CA LEU A 105 5.71 5.91 -14.90
C LEU A 105 6.57 4.64 -14.74
N ARG A 106 6.34 3.62 -15.58
CA ARG A 106 7.16 2.40 -15.59
C ARG A 106 8.62 2.69 -15.91
N GLN A 107 8.90 3.60 -16.83
CA GLN A 107 10.27 4.00 -17.16
C GLN A 107 10.95 4.70 -15.99
N GLN A 108 10.24 5.56 -15.26
CA GLN A 108 10.79 6.20 -14.05
C GLN A 108 11.07 5.21 -12.93
N LEU A 109 10.24 4.16 -12.81
CA LEU A 109 10.36 3.13 -11.77
C LEU A 109 11.24 1.94 -12.19
N LEU A 110 11.89 1.99 -13.36
CA LEU A 110 12.76 0.91 -13.85
C LEU A 110 13.89 0.59 -12.86
N ASN A 111 14.40 1.61 -12.17
CA ASN A 111 15.44 1.48 -11.16
C ASN A 111 14.89 1.38 -9.72
N SER A 112 13.59 1.12 -9.53
CA SER A 112 13.01 1.03 -8.19
C SER A 112 13.67 -0.07 -7.36
N PRO A 113 14.08 0.21 -6.11
CA PRO A 113 14.60 -0.80 -5.19
C PRO A 113 13.52 -1.64 -4.51
N ILE A 114 12.27 -1.18 -4.58
CA ILE A 114 11.10 -1.78 -3.93
C ILE A 114 10.01 -2.07 -4.93
N ASP A 115 9.14 -3.02 -4.61
CA ASP A 115 8.03 -3.36 -5.50
C ASP A 115 7.05 -2.20 -5.65
N TYR A 116 6.28 -2.21 -6.72
CA TYR A 116 5.29 -1.15 -6.91
C TYR A 116 4.01 -1.62 -7.61
N PHE A 117 2.91 -0.98 -7.25
CA PHE A 117 1.64 -1.01 -7.96
C PHE A 117 1.41 0.35 -8.62
N ILE A 118 0.59 0.39 -9.66
CA ILE A 118 0.25 1.63 -10.35
C ILE A 118 -1.21 2.00 -10.10
N GLY A 119 -1.44 3.20 -9.57
CA GLY A 119 -2.73 3.89 -9.55
C GLY A 119 -2.78 5.00 -10.59
N VAL A 120 -3.98 5.56 -10.82
CA VAL A 120 -4.15 6.70 -11.73
C VAL A 120 -4.91 7.81 -11.02
N LYS A 121 -4.46 9.07 -11.19
CA LYS A 121 -5.18 10.26 -10.74
C LYS A 121 -5.79 10.98 -11.93
N ILE A 122 -7.08 11.31 -11.84
CA ILE A 122 -7.85 11.96 -12.90
C ILE A 122 -8.73 13.08 -12.36
N PRO A 123 -9.01 14.14 -13.14
CA PRO A 123 -10.12 15.03 -12.83
C PRO A 123 -11.46 14.32 -13.10
N LEU A 124 -12.52 14.69 -12.36
CA LEU A 124 -13.84 14.04 -12.46
C LEU A 124 -14.37 13.95 -13.91
N ARG A 125 -14.14 14.97 -14.74
CA ARG A 125 -14.57 15.02 -16.15
C ARG A 125 -14.04 13.87 -17.02
N VAL A 126 -12.96 13.20 -16.61
CA VAL A 126 -12.35 12.08 -17.35
C VAL A 126 -13.00 10.75 -16.95
N LEU A 127 -13.77 10.72 -15.85
CA LEU A 127 -14.43 9.52 -15.37
C LEU A 127 -15.59 9.13 -16.29
N THR A 128 -15.30 8.27 -17.26
CA THR A 128 -16.27 7.72 -18.20
C THR A 128 -16.27 6.20 -18.16
N PRO A 129 -17.34 5.53 -18.64
CA PRO A 129 -17.34 4.07 -18.77
C PRO A 129 -16.21 3.54 -19.68
N SER A 130 -15.81 4.29 -20.70
CA SER A 130 -14.68 3.93 -21.57
C SER A 130 -13.35 3.96 -20.81
N PHE A 131 -13.11 5.04 -20.05
CA PHE A 131 -11.91 5.16 -19.22
C PHE A 131 -11.81 4.02 -18.19
N VAL A 132 -12.91 3.69 -17.52
CA VAL A 132 -12.94 2.58 -16.55
C VAL A 132 -12.59 1.23 -17.20
N ARG A 133 -13.07 0.97 -18.42
CA ARG A 133 -12.73 -0.25 -19.17
C ARG A 133 -11.25 -0.29 -19.53
N GLU A 134 -10.67 0.85 -19.92
CA GLU A 134 -9.23 0.96 -20.20
C GLU A 134 -8.39 0.73 -18.94
N CYS A 135 -8.74 1.34 -17.81
CA CYS A 135 -8.09 1.06 -16.52
C CYS A 135 -8.16 -0.43 -16.15
N LYS A 136 -9.30 -1.08 -16.38
CA LYS A 136 -9.46 -2.52 -16.17
C LYS A 136 -8.57 -3.35 -17.09
N ARG A 137 -8.43 -2.97 -18.37
CA ARG A 137 -7.52 -3.63 -19.33
C ARG A 137 -6.07 -3.52 -18.85
N CYS A 138 -5.70 -2.35 -18.33
CA CYS A 138 -4.39 -2.09 -17.73
C CYS A 138 -4.23 -2.59 -16.28
N LYS A 139 -5.26 -3.24 -15.71
CA LYS A 139 -5.26 -3.79 -14.34
C LYS A 139 -4.96 -2.76 -13.25
N ILE A 140 -5.47 -1.54 -13.41
CA ILE A 140 -5.35 -0.47 -12.43
C ILE A 140 -6.32 -0.73 -11.27
N PRO A 141 -5.85 -1.00 -10.04
CA PRO A 141 -6.72 -1.33 -8.91
C PRO A 141 -7.43 -0.11 -8.29
N VAL A 142 -6.86 1.08 -8.44
CA VAL A 142 -7.35 2.30 -7.78
C VAL A 142 -7.26 3.51 -8.70
N VAL A 143 -8.32 4.31 -8.69
CA VAL A 143 -8.40 5.60 -9.39
C VAL A 143 -8.66 6.70 -8.36
N PHE A 144 -7.77 7.67 -8.33
CA PHE A 144 -7.87 8.87 -7.53
C PHE A 144 -8.61 9.95 -8.33
N ILE A 145 -9.72 10.44 -7.82
CA ILE A 145 -10.55 11.42 -8.51
C ILE A 145 -10.31 12.77 -7.86
N GLU A 146 -9.74 13.70 -8.64
CA GLU A 146 -9.54 15.08 -8.20
C GLU A 146 -10.89 15.80 -8.09
N LEU A 147 -11.11 16.38 -6.92
CA LEU A 147 -12.31 17.13 -6.57
C LEU A 147 -11.90 18.48 -5.98
N ASN A 148 -12.49 19.54 -6.50
CA ASN A 148 -12.27 20.93 -6.09
C ASN A 148 -13.45 21.47 -5.27
N GLY A 149 -14.55 20.71 -5.20
CA GLY A 149 -15.71 20.99 -4.37
C GLY A 149 -16.88 21.68 -5.08
N GLU A 150 -16.65 22.20 -6.28
CA GLU A 150 -17.68 22.80 -7.13
C GLU A 150 -18.28 21.78 -8.12
N GLU A 151 -17.76 20.56 -8.15
CA GLU A 151 -18.21 19.55 -9.10
C GLU A 151 -19.60 19.00 -8.77
N ASN A 152 -20.45 18.93 -9.80
CA ASN A 152 -21.72 18.23 -9.70
C ASN A 152 -21.52 16.72 -9.86
N LEU A 153 -21.33 16.00 -8.74
CA LEU A 153 -21.19 14.54 -8.72
C LEU A 153 -22.41 13.81 -9.29
N GLU A 154 -23.62 14.39 -9.25
CA GLU A 154 -24.84 13.76 -9.76
C GLU A 154 -24.89 13.72 -11.30
N SER A 155 -24.12 14.59 -11.97
CA SER A 155 -24.03 14.61 -13.43
C SER A 155 -23.32 13.40 -14.04
N VAL A 156 -22.58 12.65 -13.21
CA VAL A 156 -21.82 11.48 -13.65
C VAL A 156 -22.79 10.30 -13.85
N PRO A 157 -22.71 9.56 -14.97
CA PRO A 157 -23.56 8.40 -15.22
C PRO A 157 -23.10 7.18 -14.41
N TRP A 158 -23.26 7.23 -13.08
CA TRP A 158 -22.74 6.22 -12.14
C TRP A 158 -23.22 4.80 -12.41
N TYR A 159 -24.43 4.62 -12.93
CA TYR A 159 -24.94 3.31 -13.32
C TYR A 159 -24.07 2.67 -14.42
N TRP A 160 -23.71 3.44 -15.46
CA TRP A 160 -22.83 2.96 -16.53
C TRP A 160 -21.39 2.77 -16.06
N ILE A 161 -20.94 3.58 -15.10
CA ILE A 161 -19.65 3.38 -14.43
C ILE A 161 -19.65 2.04 -13.68
N TYR A 162 -20.69 1.75 -12.91
CA TYR A 162 -20.84 0.49 -12.20
C TYR A 162 -20.82 -0.71 -13.14
N GLU A 163 -21.56 -0.65 -14.26
CA GLU A 163 -21.53 -1.70 -15.27
C GLU A 163 -20.12 -1.92 -15.85
N ALA A 164 -19.36 -0.84 -16.09
CA ALA A 164 -17.99 -0.93 -16.59
C ALA A 164 -17.01 -1.59 -15.59
N LEU A 165 -17.31 -1.55 -14.28
CA LEU A 165 -16.53 -2.20 -13.21
C LEU A 165 -16.78 -3.72 -13.12
N SER A 166 -17.74 -4.26 -13.87
CA SER A 166 -18.05 -5.69 -13.84
C SER A 166 -16.81 -6.55 -14.09
N ARG A 167 -16.63 -7.62 -13.30
CA ARG A 167 -15.50 -8.58 -13.32
C ARG A 167 -14.14 -8.05 -12.81
N TYR A 168 -13.98 -6.74 -12.59
CA TYR A 168 -12.76 -6.17 -12.00
C TYR A 168 -13.10 -4.86 -11.29
N PHE A 169 -13.22 -4.93 -9.97
CA PHE A 169 -13.66 -3.82 -9.14
C PHE A 169 -12.54 -2.80 -8.91
N ILE A 170 -12.49 -1.75 -9.74
CA ILE A 170 -11.60 -0.61 -9.48
C ILE A 170 -12.15 0.18 -8.30
N VAL A 171 -11.27 0.52 -7.36
CA VAL A 171 -11.62 1.33 -6.19
C VAL A 171 -11.45 2.81 -6.50
N PHE A 172 -12.44 3.62 -6.17
CA PHE A 172 -12.34 5.07 -6.28
C PHE A 172 -11.92 5.72 -4.96
N SER A 173 -10.97 6.63 -5.00
CA SER A 173 -10.55 7.43 -3.84
C SER A 173 -10.61 8.91 -4.18
N PRO A 174 -11.19 9.76 -3.32
CA PRO A 174 -11.21 11.19 -3.58
C PRO A 174 -9.81 11.77 -3.34
N TYR A 175 -9.41 12.72 -4.18
CA TYR A 175 -8.24 13.57 -3.99
C TYR A 175 -8.70 15.03 -3.92
N TRP A 176 -8.82 15.57 -2.72
CA TRP A 176 -9.28 16.95 -2.51
C TRP A 176 -8.10 17.92 -2.69
N LYS A 177 -8.24 18.92 -3.56
CA LYS A 177 -7.18 19.95 -3.73
C LYS A 177 -7.11 20.93 -2.56
N SER A 178 -8.21 21.08 -1.83
CA SER A 178 -8.28 21.88 -0.61
C SER A 178 -8.41 20.95 0.59
N GLU A 179 -7.62 21.18 1.63
CA GLU A 179 -7.74 20.48 2.91
C GLU A 179 -9.11 20.75 3.57
N GLN A 180 -9.74 21.87 3.23
CA GLN A 180 -11.11 22.21 3.62
C GLN A 180 -12.13 21.53 2.68
N ALA A 181 -11.99 20.23 2.45
CA ALA A 181 -13.06 19.47 1.84
C ALA A 181 -14.31 19.63 2.74
N LEU A 182 -15.35 20.26 2.21
CA LEU A 182 -16.58 20.46 2.97
C LEU A 182 -17.07 19.08 3.42
N VAL A 183 -17.32 18.90 4.73
CA VAL A 183 -17.88 17.66 5.31
C VAL A 183 -19.09 17.16 4.49
N LEU A 184 -19.85 18.09 3.92
CA LEU A 184 -20.95 17.82 3.00
C LEU A 184 -20.53 17.07 1.73
N GLN A 185 -19.43 17.46 1.08
CA GLN A 185 -18.94 16.83 -0.15
C GLN A 185 -18.42 15.41 0.12
N GLN A 186 -17.74 15.19 1.24
CA GLN A 186 -17.34 13.85 1.64
C GLN A 186 -18.56 12.95 1.88
N LYS A 187 -19.61 13.49 2.54
CA LYS A 187 -20.88 12.78 2.73
C LYS A 187 -21.57 12.47 1.39
N GLN A 188 -21.62 13.42 0.47
CA GLN A 188 -22.18 13.22 -0.87
C GLN A 188 -21.42 12.15 -1.65
N TRP A 189 -20.08 12.22 -1.68
CA TRP A 189 -19.22 11.19 -2.28
C TRP A 189 -19.54 9.79 -1.76
N ARG A 190 -19.59 9.64 -0.42
CA ARG A 190 -19.92 8.38 0.23
C ARG A 190 -21.32 7.90 -0.17
N GLN A 191 -22.31 8.78 -0.11
CA GLN A 191 -23.70 8.44 -0.37
C GLN A 191 -23.91 7.98 -1.81
N ILE A 192 -23.40 8.73 -2.78
CA ILE A 192 -23.53 8.44 -4.21
C ILE A 192 -22.90 7.08 -4.53
N LEU A 193 -21.64 6.86 -4.13
CA LEU A 193 -20.95 5.61 -4.46
C LEU A 193 -21.54 4.41 -3.72
N LYS A 194 -22.02 4.59 -2.48
CA LYS A 194 -22.74 3.54 -1.73
C LYS A 194 -24.07 3.17 -2.41
N ASN A 195 -24.85 4.17 -2.83
CA ASN A 195 -26.11 3.96 -3.55
C ASN A 195 -25.91 3.19 -4.86
N HIS A 196 -24.84 3.50 -5.59
CA HIS A 196 -24.48 2.84 -6.84
C HIS A 196 -23.64 1.56 -6.66
N LYS A 197 -23.40 1.12 -5.42
CA LYS A 197 -22.59 -0.08 -5.09
C LYS A 197 -21.18 -0.07 -5.70
N ILE A 198 -20.63 1.12 -5.91
CA ILE A 198 -19.27 1.29 -6.43
C ILE A 198 -18.29 1.09 -5.27
N PRO A 199 -17.18 0.34 -5.44
CA PRO A 199 -16.13 0.26 -4.43
C PRO A 199 -15.39 1.59 -4.28
N PHE A 200 -15.30 2.12 -3.06
CA PHE A 200 -14.60 3.38 -2.81
C PHE A 200 -13.87 3.42 -1.47
N ILE A 201 -12.95 4.38 -1.35
CA ILE A 201 -12.34 4.84 -0.11
C ILE A 201 -13.02 6.17 0.28
N PRO A 202 -13.50 6.31 1.53
CA PRO A 202 -14.34 7.44 1.93
C PRO A 202 -13.58 8.76 2.16
N PHE A 203 -12.25 8.71 2.24
CA PHE A 203 -11.37 9.83 2.56
C PHE A 203 -10.19 9.90 1.57
N SER A 204 -9.51 11.04 1.53
CA SER A 204 -8.26 11.16 0.77
C SER A 204 -7.13 10.45 1.48
N LEU A 205 -6.40 9.64 0.72
CA LEU A 205 -5.21 8.96 1.21
C LEU A 205 -4.06 9.96 1.33
N LYS A 206 -3.34 9.88 2.45
CA LYS A 206 -2.13 10.68 2.68
C LYS A 206 -0.95 10.08 1.92
N GLU A 207 -0.11 10.95 1.38
CA GLU A 207 1.13 10.56 0.72
C GLU A 207 2.20 10.15 1.72
N ARG A 208 3.06 9.19 1.35
CA ARG A 208 4.29 8.80 2.06
C ARG A 208 4.06 8.36 3.51
N THR A 209 2.84 7.95 3.82
CA THR A 209 2.44 7.27 5.06
C THR A 209 2.02 5.84 4.75
N PRO A 210 2.26 4.87 5.66
CA PRO A 210 1.77 3.51 5.47
C PRO A 210 0.25 3.46 5.30
N LEU A 211 -0.22 2.76 4.27
CA LEU A 211 -1.65 2.52 4.05
C LEU A 211 -2.19 1.51 5.07
N SER A 212 -3.38 1.77 5.61
CA SER A 212 -4.02 0.85 6.55
C SER A 212 -4.39 -0.47 5.87
N LEU A 213 -4.47 -1.54 6.68
CA LEU A 213 -4.85 -2.87 6.19
C LEU A 213 -6.22 -2.86 5.49
N GLU A 214 -7.17 -2.05 5.95
CA GLU A 214 -8.49 -1.86 5.32
C GLU A 214 -8.36 -1.30 3.91
N VAL A 215 -7.52 -0.27 3.73
CA VAL A 215 -7.23 0.29 2.41
C VAL A 215 -6.61 -0.77 1.51
N LEU A 216 -5.61 -1.51 2.00
CA LEU A 216 -4.94 -2.58 1.25
C LEU A 216 -5.89 -3.71 0.82
N LYS A 217 -6.82 -4.11 1.70
CA LYS A 217 -7.89 -5.07 1.39
C LYS A 217 -8.83 -4.52 0.32
N LYS A 218 -9.24 -3.26 0.46
CA LYS A 218 -10.16 -2.62 -0.48
C LYS A 218 -9.59 -2.58 -1.90
N ILE A 219 -8.35 -2.09 -2.05
CA ILE A 219 -7.66 -1.96 -3.35
C ILE A 219 -7.10 -3.29 -3.87
N GLY A 220 -7.11 -4.36 -3.07
CA GLY A 220 -6.63 -5.69 -3.47
C GLY A 220 -5.11 -5.87 -3.49
N ILE A 221 -4.35 -4.97 -2.86
CA ILE A 221 -2.92 -5.18 -2.60
C ILE A 221 -2.76 -6.28 -1.55
N TYR A 222 -3.62 -6.28 -0.53
CA TYR A 222 -3.74 -7.42 0.37
C TYR A 222 -4.37 -8.60 -0.40
N PRO A 223 -3.84 -9.81 -0.28
CA PRO A 223 -2.83 -10.23 0.69
C PRO A 223 -1.42 -10.35 0.09
N GLN A 224 -1.24 -9.92 -1.16
CA GLN A 224 0.05 -10.01 -1.85
C GLN A 224 1.15 -9.22 -1.13
N LYS A 225 0.81 -8.04 -0.58
CA LYS A 225 1.66 -7.23 0.29
C LYS A 225 0.87 -6.72 1.51
N GLY A 226 1.60 -6.30 2.54
CA GLY A 226 1.01 -5.76 3.78
C GLY A 226 0.48 -6.82 4.75
N ASP A 227 0.99 -8.05 4.67
CA ASP A 227 0.67 -9.12 5.61
C ASP A 227 1.85 -10.10 5.79
N ILE A 228 1.90 -10.76 6.95
CA ILE A 228 2.88 -11.79 7.30
C ILE A 228 2.15 -13.11 7.46
N ARG A 229 2.30 -13.96 6.45
CA ARG A 229 1.54 -15.20 6.31
C ARG A 229 2.36 -16.29 5.66
N ILE A 230 1.95 -17.53 5.89
CA ILE A 230 2.48 -18.71 5.22
C ILE A 230 2.29 -18.56 3.70
N GLY A 231 3.34 -18.90 2.96
CA GLY A 231 3.46 -18.72 1.51
C GLY A 231 3.69 -17.27 1.06
N GLY A 232 3.72 -16.30 1.98
CA GLY A 232 4.01 -14.89 1.70
C GLY A 232 5.49 -14.64 1.38
N GLU A 233 5.77 -13.51 0.72
CA GLU A 233 7.14 -13.03 0.50
C GLU A 233 7.73 -12.50 1.83
N VAL A 234 9.06 -12.57 1.97
CA VAL A 234 9.77 -12.11 3.18
C VAL A 234 9.95 -10.60 3.14
N ASP A 235 8.86 -9.89 3.48
CA ASP A 235 8.79 -8.44 3.56
C ASP A 235 8.35 -8.01 4.96
N TYR A 236 9.28 -7.53 5.77
CA TYR A 236 8.98 -7.14 7.14
C TYR A 236 9.84 -5.98 7.63
N ASN A 237 9.32 -5.32 8.65
CA ASN A 237 9.99 -4.31 9.44
C ASN A 237 10.19 -4.83 10.87
N LEU A 238 11.31 -4.47 11.49
CA LEU A 238 11.56 -4.71 12.92
C LEU A 238 11.68 -3.38 13.65
N TYR A 239 10.94 -3.26 14.73
CA TYR A 239 10.97 -2.15 15.68
C TYR A 239 11.51 -2.65 17.00
N GLU A 240 12.36 -1.89 17.68
CA GLU A 240 12.81 -2.25 19.02
C GLU A 240 11.63 -2.20 20.01
N SER A 241 11.47 -3.26 20.80
CA SER A 241 10.32 -3.41 21.71
C SER A 241 10.18 -2.26 22.73
N MET A 242 11.29 -1.62 23.12
CA MET A 242 11.30 -0.46 24.02
C MET A 242 10.66 0.80 23.41
N SER A 243 10.57 0.89 22.08
CA SER A 243 9.94 2.02 21.40
C SER A 243 8.41 1.97 21.42
N LEU A 244 7.81 0.84 21.82
CA LEU A 244 6.36 0.64 21.81
C LEU A 244 5.68 0.81 23.18
N SER A 245 6.45 1.18 24.21
CA SER A 245 5.93 1.46 25.55
C SER A 245 5.64 2.95 25.72
N CYS A 246 4.37 3.34 25.58
CA CYS A 246 3.64 4.31 26.42
C CYS A 246 2.40 4.87 25.69
N SER A 247 1.36 4.05 25.55
CA SER A 247 -0.02 4.55 25.59
C SER A 247 -0.84 3.58 26.44
N VAL A 248 -1.23 4.09 27.60
CA VAL A 248 -2.00 3.50 28.68
C VAL A 248 -3.19 2.68 28.15
N ALA A 249 -3.31 1.43 28.63
CA ALA A 249 -4.46 0.54 28.50
C ALA A 249 -4.98 0.24 27.07
N GLU A 250 -4.86 -1.02 26.67
CA GLU A 250 -5.48 -1.67 25.50
C GLU A 250 -4.81 -1.44 24.13
N ASN A 251 -4.10 -2.48 23.68
CA ASN A 251 -3.52 -2.73 22.36
C ASN A 251 -2.25 -1.89 22.03
N PRO A 252 -1.12 -2.55 21.73
CA PRO A 252 0.06 -1.85 21.23
C PRO A 252 -0.24 -1.31 19.83
N ILE A 253 -0.52 -0.01 19.76
CA ILE A 253 -0.63 0.72 18.51
C ILE A 253 0.81 1.10 18.16
N VAL A 254 1.40 0.41 17.18
CA VAL A 254 2.56 0.99 16.48
C VAL A 254 2.02 2.24 15.81
N ASP A 255 2.33 3.40 16.37
CA ASP A 255 2.06 4.67 15.69
C ASP A 255 3.05 4.76 14.52
N TYR A 256 2.59 4.26 13.37
CA TYR A 256 3.35 4.19 12.13
C TYR A 256 3.80 5.57 11.61
N ASP A 257 3.18 6.65 12.09
CA ASP A 257 3.57 8.01 11.73
C ASP A 257 4.78 8.50 12.54
N ASN A 258 5.01 7.94 13.73
CA ASN A 258 6.05 8.39 14.66
C ASN A 258 7.23 7.40 14.82
N HIS A 259 7.02 6.11 14.55
CA HIS A 259 8.05 5.08 14.75
C HIS A 259 8.72 4.70 13.44
N VAL A 260 10.04 4.83 13.40
CA VAL A 260 10.86 4.46 12.26
C VAL A 260 11.47 3.07 12.53
N PRO A 261 11.32 2.09 11.63
CA PRO A 261 11.82 0.74 11.88
C PRO A 261 13.34 0.72 11.93
N THR A 262 13.93 -0.05 12.85
CA THR A 262 15.38 -0.24 12.93
C THR A 262 15.87 -1.07 11.76
N ILE A 263 15.11 -2.08 11.35
CA ILE A 263 15.47 -2.98 10.25
C ILE A 263 14.32 -3.10 9.27
N THR A 264 14.62 -3.06 7.97
CA THR A 264 13.66 -3.30 6.89
C THR A 264 14.22 -4.34 5.93
N VAL A 265 13.41 -5.37 5.68
CA VAL A 265 13.74 -6.47 4.77
C VAL A 265 12.70 -6.52 3.64
N HIS A 266 13.18 -6.62 2.41
CA HIS A 266 12.36 -6.78 1.20
C HIS A 266 12.85 -7.98 0.40
N LYS A 267 11.98 -8.98 0.21
CA LYS A 267 12.27 -10.28 -0.41
C LYS A 267 13.55 -10.92 0.12
N GLY A 268 13.68 -10.93 1.45
CA GLY A 268 14.86 -11.49 2.14
C GLY A 268 16.15 -10.67 2.02
N ARG A 269 16.13 -9.50 1.36
CA ARG A 269 17.26 -8.58 1.31
C ARG A 269 17.09 -7.43 2.29
N LEU A 270 18.18 -7.08 2.96
CA LEU A 270 18.24 -5.97 3.88
C LEU A 270 18.23 -4.64 3.11
N LEU A 271 17.18 -3.82 3.29
CA LEU A 271 17.10 -2.46 2.75
C LEU A 271 17.58 -1.42 3.76
N LYS A 272 17.38 -1.67 5.05
CA LYS A 272 17.77 -0.77 6.13
C LYS A 272 18.23 -1.55 7.35
N ALA A 273 19.33 -1.10 7.98
CA ALA A 273 19.74 -1.51 9.31
C ALA A 273 20.29 -0.30 10.09
N GLY A 274 19.59 0.10 11.14
CA GLY A 274 19.87 1.33 11.86
C GLY A 274 19.82 2.53 10.92
N GLU A 275 20.91 3.29 10.84
CA GLU A 275 21.03 4.44 9.93
C GLU A 275 21.47 4.05 8.50
N GLN A 276 21.94 2.81 8.31
CA GLN A 276 22.45 2.36 7.02
C GLN A 276 21.31 1.97 6.08
N ILE A 277 21.30 2.55 4.89
CA ILE A 277 20.32 2.25 3.84
C ILE A 277 21.03 1.63 2.63
N TYR A 278 20.58 0.44 2.25
CA TYR A 278 21.06 -0.31 1.10
C TYR A 278 20.10 -0.12 -0.08
N PHE A 279 20.61 0.39 -1.20
CA PHE A 279 19.82 0.68 -2.39
C PHE A 279 20.19 -0.27 -3.53
N TYR A 280 19.24 -1.12 -3.92
CA TYR A 280 19.42 -2.10 -5.01
C TYR A 280 18.63 -1.65 -6.24
N PRO A 281 19.24 -0.96 -7.22
CA PRO A 281 18.52 -0.46 -8.39
C PRO A 281 17.89 -1.60 -9.20
N GLY A 282 16.61 -1.46 -9.56
CA GLY A 282 15.88 -2.41 -10.39
C GLY A 282 15.54 -3.74 -9.71
N PHE A 283 15.70 -3.83 -8.39
CA PHE A 283 15.31 -5.02 -7.63
C PHE A 283 13.79 -5.12 -7.43
N GLY A 284 13.13 -3.97 -7.38
CA GLY A 284 11.68 -3.86 -7.35
C GLY A 284 11.03 -4.24 -8.67
N LYS A 285 9.83 -4.83 -8.61
CA LYS A 285 9.03 -5.18 -9.79
C LYS A 285 7.63 -4.57 -9.72
N GLU A 286 7.05 -4.31 -10.89
CA GLU A 286 5.62 -3.99 -11.00
C GLU A 286 4.80 -5.21 -10.57
N LEU A 287 3.86 -4.99 -9.66
CA LEU A 287 2.90 -5.96 -9.21
C LEU A 287 1.52 -5.59 -9.76
N VAL A 288 0.76 -6.61 -10.13
CA VAL A 288 -0.57 -6.45 -10.72
C VAL A 288 -1.59 -7.09 -9.80
N VAL A 289 -2.61 -6.32 -9.42
CA VAL A 289 -3.74 -6.84 -8.66
C VAL A 289 -4.60 -7.69 -9.60
N ARG A 290 -4.82 -8.96 -9.23
CA ARG A 290 -5.62 -9.89 -10.03
C ARG A 290 -7.12 -9.70 -9.79
N ALA A 291 -7.51 -9.48 -8.55
CA ALA A 291 -8.89 -9.35 -8.12
C ALA A 291 -9.01 -8.36 -6.94
N PRO A 292 -9.24 -7.07 -7.20
CA PRO A 292 -9.47 -6.10 -6.14
C PRO A 292 -10.82 -6.34 -5.46
N GLY A 293 -10.94 -5.92 -4.19
CA GLY A 293 -12.19 -6.03 -3.43
C GLY A 293 -12.60 -7.44 -3.02
N MET A 294 -11.73 -8.45 -3.19
CA MET A 294 -11.97 -9.83 -2.73
C MET A 294 -12.09 -9.96 -1.21
N PHE A 295 -11.47 -9.04 -0.47
CA PHE A 295 -11.47 -9.04 0.98
C PHE A 295 -12.32 -7.90 1.52
N THR A 296 -13.11 -8.21 2.55
CA THR A 296 -13.95 -7.23 3.21
C THR A 296 -13.09 -6.20 3.94
N ALA A 297 -13.33 -4.92 3.65
CA ALA A 297 -12.77 -3.79 4.37
C ALA A 297 -13.92 -3.02 5.02
N TYR A 298 -13.81 -2.77 6.32
CA TYR A 298 -14.78 -2.01 7.09
C TYR A 298 -14.15 -0.68 7.45
N PHE A 299 -14.61 0.41 6.83
CA PHE A 299 -14.21 1.75 7.26
C PHE A 299 -15.21 2.22 8.32
N ASP A 300 -14.73 2.68 9.47
CA ASP A 300 -15.61 3.21 10.54
C ASP A 300 -16.37 4.45 10.02
N GLU A 301 -17.70 4.38 10.02
CA GLU A 301 -18.57 5.43 9.49
C GLU A 301 -18.49 6.74 10.31
N ARG A 302 -17.87 6.71 11.50
CA ARG A 302 -17.77 7.85 12.42
C ARG A 302 -16.48 8.66 12.32
N LYS A 303 -15.44 8.18 11.62
CA LYS A 303 -14.18 8.91 11.43
C LYS A 303 -14.14 9.51 10.03
N GLY A 304 -14.63 10.74 9.92
CA GLY A 304 -14.60 11.61 8.74
C GLY A 304 -14.77 13.04 9.19
#